data_AF-A0A2S8PGE5-F1
#
_entry.id   AF-A0A2S8PGE5-F1
#
_cell.length_a   1.000
_cell.length_b   1.000
_cell.length_c   1.000
_cell.angle_alpha   90.00
_cell.angle_beta   90.00
_cell.angle_gamma   90.00
#
_symmetry.space_group_name_H-M   'P 1'
#
loop_
_entity.id
_entity.type
_entity.pdbx_description
1 polymer ?
#
loop_
_entity_poly.entity_id
_entity_poly.type
_entity_poly.pdbx_seq_one_letter_code
_entity_poly.pdbx_strand_id
1 'polypeptide(L)'
;MHRIKKTYVWIMLMTLIVSLFPAGLTQPAHAADSQPATYFIPDDLDLRKTSLLTTDTSGKQISRENVYVSSSPTLTITGTYAYVTEDSLKAKVEQLSSKTLQGGGIEWVTDSSHFKDGNITKDSSSSAQKFKATNLSLFPGFNKITLSGSQNGITRSDVFYVLFDQVPYVQNLKLLGSSLGEIYLNEGTQVVSDKQSVTLQGDVKNATDVTVAVNSDTPLVSTLTQTGKFFSPALKLKTGLNTLTIAIKNGSDSVSVTREVYYYDKKSPFVTLDMNYNGKDYNLLNNTPTVTDNGQNGSPAGTLTARVLLDDTGKSFKDAGTVLIDNQKITDYSVLEEAAIPGPDGVTPAYRLVTFKVNSLAFAAGVQAQKIKLGVSYDNKIDAATDLIFKYLPGEVGILNMKYLKGYQEGNKLADTSVLPLDGTELEADTFYVLVQADQKIKGVTPEPVLNAEYLPVGTLNISKVSQGSQPSDLADKEAVYKVTGFSNGKQQVRFHFNDSSAYYTVNIAYATKNYIYVENLYDGQTFEIDSSKGEATIRLKGEYRDFENISNAELFVNGLTGNDLKLNPSFKVDNTT
;
A
#
# COMPACT_ATOMS: atom_id res chain seq x y z
N MET A 1 -56.01 -66.13 -5.18
CA MET A 1 -54.95 -65.59 -6.07
C MET A 1 -55.24 -64.17 -6.59
N HIS A 2 -55.75 -63.24 -5.76
CA HIS A 2 -56.14 -61.89 -6.21
C HIS A 2 -55.25 -60.73 -5.70
N ARG A 3 -54.20 -61.02 -4.91
CA ARG A 3 -53.30 -59.99 -4.34
C ARG A 3 -51.95 -59.84 -5.05
N ILE A 4 -51.55 -60.77 -5.92
CA ILE A 4 -50.31 -60.64 -6.73
C ILE A 4 -50.54 -59.77 -7.99
N LYS A 5 -51.77 -59.73 -8.52
CA LYS A 5 -52.09 -58.95 -9.73
C LYS A 5 -52.03 -57.43 -9.50
N LYS A 6 -52.34 -56.92 -8.30
CA LYS A 6 -52.28 -55.47 -8.03
C LYS A 6 -50.83 -54.95 -7.96
N THR A 7 -49.89 -55.71 -7.41
CA THR A 7 -48.49 -55.30 -7.32
C THR A 7 -47.81 -55.27 -8.69
N TYR A 8 -48.12 -56.24 -9.57
CA TYR A 8 -47.62 -56.22 -10.95
C TYR A 8 -48.19 -55.07 -11.78
N VAL A 9 -49.45 -54.71 -11.59
CA VAL A 9 -50.06 -53.56 -12.26
C VAL A 9 -49.44 -52.25 -11.77
N TRP A 10 -49.14 -52.12 -10.47
CA TRP A 10 -48.44 -50.93 -9.95
C TRP A 10 -46.98 -50.83 -10.42
N ILE A 11 -46.27 -51.96 -10.54
CA ILE A 11 -44.90 -51.98 -11.07
C ILE A 11 -44.89 -51.67 -12.58
N MET A 12 -45.83 -52.21 -13.36
CA MET A 12 -45.99 -51.87 -14.79
C MET A 12 -46.40 -50.42 -14.99
N LEU A 13 -47.30 -49.87 -14.16
CA LEU A 13 -47.71 -48.48 -14.25
C LEU A 13 -46.53 -47.55 -13.91
N MET A 14 -45.70 -47.92 -12.92
CA MET A 14 -44.50 -47.15 -12.59
C MET A 14 -43.42 -47.26 -13.67
N THR A 15 -43.24 -48.41 -14.31
CA THR A 15 -42.33 -48.53 -15.48
C THR A 15 -42.86 -47.76 -16.69
N LEU A 16 -44.18 -47.73 -16.91
CA LEU A 16 -44.79 -46.94 -17.98
C LEU A 16 -44.60 -45.42 -17.72
N ILE A 17 -44.79 -44.96 -16.49
CA ILE A 17 -44.56 -43.56 -16.08
C ILE A 17 -43.08 -43.20 -16.18
N VAL A 18 -42.16 -44.10 -15.82
CA VAL A 18 -40.70 -43.89 -15.99
C VAL A 18 -40.30 -43.91 -17.47
N SER A 19 -41.01 -44.65 -18.34
CA SER A 19 -40.77 -44.66 -19.80
C SER A 19 -41.43 -43.52 -20.57
N LEU A 20 -42.38 -42.79 -19.94
CA LEU A 20 -43.03 -41.60 -20.50
C LEU A 20 -42.28 -40.31 -20.17
N PHE A 21 -41.18 -40.39 -19.41
CA PHE A 21 -40.19 -39.31 -19.41
C PHE A 21 -39.40 -39.41 -20.72
N PRO A 22 -39.31 -38.32 -21.51
CA PRO A 22 -38.40 -38.29 -22.65
C PRO A 22 -37.01 -38.69 -22.19
N ALA A 23 -36.36 -39.60 -22.92
CA ALA A 23 -34.93 -39.85 -22.80
C ALA A 23 -34.18 -38.56 -23.19
N GLY A 24 -34.07 -37.64 -22.24
CA GLY A 24 -33.65 -36.26 -22.46
C GLY A 24 -33.46 -35.48 -21.16
N LEU A 25 -33.17 -36.17 -20.04
CA LEU A 25 -32.72 -35.56 -18.78
C LEU A 25 -31.33 -36.07 -18.37
N THR A 26 -30.46 -36.31 -19.35
CA THR A 26 -29.08 -35.83 -19.16
C THR A 26 -29.17 -34.32 -19.06
N GLN A 27 -28.48 -33.70 -18.10
CA GLN A 27 -28.31 -32.24 -18.07
C GLN A 27 -28.10 -31.73 -19.49
N PRO A 28 -28.70 -30.59 -19.89
CA PRO A 28 -28.36 -29.99 -21.16
C PRO A 28 -26.85 -29.77 -21.12
N ALA A 29 -26.11 -30.62 -21.82
CA ALA A 29 -24.83 -30.24 -22.35
C ALA A 29 -25.13 -28.96 -23.09
N HIS A 30 -24.47 -27.86 -22.70
CA HIS A 30 -24.33 -26.70 -23.56
C HIS A 30 -23.60 -27.15 -24.82
N ALA A 31 -24.34 -27.80 -25.71
CA ALA A 31 -23.90 -28.26 -27.02
C ALA A 31 -24.30 -27.18 -28.03
N ALA A 32 -23.50 -26.10 -28.01
CA ALA A 32 -23.26 -25.17 -29.11
C ALA A 32 -22.23 -24.15 -28.60
N ASP A 33 -20.93 -24.52 -28.67
CA ASP A 33 -19.73 -23.64 -28.64
C ASP A 33 -18.42 -24.42 -28.36
N SER A 34 -18.47 -25.74 -28.12
CA SER A 34 -17.34 -26.49 -27.56
C SER A 34 -16.99 -27.80 -28.30
N GLN A 35 -16.18 -27.70 -29.36
CA GLN A 35 -15.25 -28.79 -29.69
C GLN A 35 -13.82 -28.20 -29.74
N PRO A 36 -13.20 -27.93 -28.57
CA PRO A 36 -11.83 -27.45 -28.51
C PRO A 36 -10.84 -28.62 -28.59
N ALA A 37 -9.86 -28.52 -29.48
CA ALA A 37 -8.74 -29.42 -29.72
C ALA A 37 -9.13 -30.83 -30.24
N THR A 38 -8.50 -31.26 -31.34
CA THR A 38 -8.95 -32.43 -32.12
C THR A 38 -8.06 -33.66 -31.93
N TYR A 39 -6.77 -33.45 -31.79
CA TYR A 39 -5.73 -34.48 -31.76
C TYR A 39 -5.12 -34.62 -30.38
N PHE A 40 -5.10 -33.55 -29.59
CA PHE A 40 -4.64 -33.50 -28.21
C PHE A 40 -5.73 -32.88 -27.37
N ILE A 41 -6.33 -33.65 -26.47
CA ILE A 41 -7.46 -33.22 -25.64
C ILE A 41 -6.98 -33.16 -24.19
N PRO A 42 -6.59 -31.99 -23.66
CA PRO A 42 -6.21 -31.84 -22.26
C PRO A 42 -7.34 -32.24 -21.30
N ASP A 43 -6.93 -32.79 -20.15
CA ASP A 43 -7.82 -33.09 -19.03
C ASP A 43 -8.32 -31.79 -18.36
N ASP A 44 -7.53 -30.71 -18.39
CA ASP A 44 -7.91 -29.37 -17.92
C ASP A 44 -8.83 -28.65 -18.92
N LEU A 45 -10.07 -28.39 -18.50
CA LEU A 45 -11.10 -27.78 -19.33
C LEU A 45 -10.80 -26.34 -19.74
N ASP A 46 -10.16 -25.57 -18.86
CA ASP A 46 -9.88 -24.16 -19.11
C ASP A 46 -8.72 -24.01 -20.08
N LEU A 47 -7.67 -24.83 -19.91
CA LEU A 47 -6.61 -24.95 -20.92
C LEU A 47 -7.17 -25.43 -22.26
N ARG A 48 -8.06 -26.43 -22.26
CA ARG A 48 -8.65 -26.97 -23.49
C ARG A 48 -9.42 -25.91 -24.27
N LYS A 49 -10.27 -25.11 -23.62
CA LYS A 49 -11.04 -24.03 -24.27
C LYS A 49 -10.14 -23.02 -25.00
N THR A 50 -8.89 -22.85 -24.57
CA THR A 50 -7.98 -21.90 -25.22
C THR A 50 -7.65 -22.27 -26.65
N SER A 51 -7.82 -23.54 -27.07
CA SER A 51 -7.51 -23.96 -28.43
C SER A 51 -8.40 -23.32 -29.51
N LEU A 52 -9.51 -22.71 -29.11
CA LEU A 52 -10.45 -22.01 -30.00
C LEU A 52 -10.12 -20.52 -30.15
N LEU A 53 -9.14 -20.01 -29.39
CA LEU A 53 -8.78 -18.60 -29.41
C LEU A 53 -7.86 -18.29 -30.59
N THR A 54 -7.91 -17.04 -31.04
CA THR A 54 -7.07 -16.52 -32.11
C THR A 54 -6.03 -15.55 -31.56
N THR A 55 -4.90 -15.41 -32.24
CA THR A 55 -3.91 -14.39 -31.91
C THR A 55 -4.14 -13.07 -32.64
N ASP A 56 -4.94 -13.10 -33.70
CA ASP A 56 -5.39 -11.96 -34.50
C ASP A 56 -6.87 -11.62 -34.19
N THR A 57 -7.40 -10.66 -34.94
CA THR A 57 -8.78 -10.18 -34.83
C THR A 57 -9.80 -11.04 -35.59
N SER A 58 -9.41 -12.20 -36.14
CA SER A 58 -10.28 -13.05 -36.96
C SER A 58 -11.35 -13.80 -36.16
N GLY A 59 -11.18 -13.87 -34.83
CA GLY A 59 -12.08 -14.58 -33.92
C GLY A 59 -12.03 -14.03 -32.51
N LYS A 60 -12.30 -14.89 -31.51
CA LYS A 60 -12.15 -14.54 -30.10
C LYS A 60 -10.66 -14.46 -29.77
N GLN A 61 -10.11 -13.26 -29.88
CA GLN A 61 -8.70 -13.00 -29.63
C GLN A 61 -8.31 -13.34 -28.19
N ILE A 62 -7.08 -13.83 -27.99
CA ILE A 62 -6.53 -14.05 -26.65
C ILE A 62 -6.53 -12.75 -25.82
N SER A 63 -6.91 -12.88 -24.56
CA SER A 63 -6.88 -11.85 -23.54
C SER A 63 -6.64 -12.50 -22.17
N ARG A 64 -6.32 -11.69 -21.14
CA ARG A 64 -6.06 -12.20 -19.79
C ARG A 64 -7.26 -12.97 -19.22
N GLU A 65 -8.46 -12.58 -19.60
CA GLU A 65 -9.74 -13.10 -19.10
C GLU A 65 -10.13 -14.43 -19.77
N ASN A 66 -9.49 -14.80 -20.88
CA ASN A 66 -9.93 -15.96 -21.68
C ASN A 66 -8.86 -17.01 -21.95
N VAL A 67 -7.58 -16.76 -21.62
CA VAL A 67 -6.51 -17.77 -21.66
C VAL A 67 -6.36 -18.48 -20.32
N TYR A 68 -5.62 -19.60 -20.30
CA TYR A 68 -5.22 -20.25 -19.07
C TYR A 68 -4.13 -19.44 -18.37
N VAL A 69 -4.36 -19.02 -17.13
CA VAL A 69 -3.40 -18.21 -16.36
C VAL A 69 -2.60 -19.11 -15.42
N SER A 70 -1.27 -19.07 -15.53
CA SER A 70 -0.34 -19.75 -14.63
C SER A 70 0.49 -18.71 -13.88
N SER A 71 0.70 -18.93 -12.58
CA SER A 71 1.67 -18.18 -11.77
C SER A 71 3.02 -18.91 -11.63
N SER A 72 3.14 -20.09 -12.25
CA SER A 72 4.33 -20.94 -12.28
C SER A 72 5.07 -20.80 -13.61
N PRO A 73 6.42 -20.76 -13.62
CA PRO A 73 7.24 -20.71 -14.83
C PRO A 73 7.26 -22.03 -15.61
N THR A 74 6.65 -23.09 -15.08
CA THR A 74 6.51 -24.39 -15.75
C THR A 74 5.09 -24.90 -15.68
N LEU A 75 4.64 -25.57 -16.73
CA LEU A 75 3.31 -26.19 -16.84
C LEU A 75 3.42 -27.69 -17.16
N THR A 76 2.58 -28.51 -16.53
CA THR A 76 2.39 -29.92 -16.90
C THR A 76 1.00 -30.10 -17.48
N ILE A 77 0.91 -30.69 -18.67
CA ILE A 77 -0.36 -30.93 -19.38
C ILE A 77 -0.56 -32.44 -19.48
N THR A 78 -1.72 -32.92 -19.06
CA THR A 78 -2.15 -34.31 -19.24
C THR A 78 -3.41 -34.33 -20.07
N GLY A 79 -3.64 -35.43 -20.78
CA GLY A 79 -4.82 -35.54 -21.65
C GLY A 79 -4.85 -36.83 -22.45
N THR A 80 -5.71 -36.87 -23.46
CA THR A 80 -5.79 -37.94 -24.46
C THR A 80 -5.32 -37.46 -25.82
N TYR A 81 -4.76 -38.36 -26.64
CA TYR A 81 -4.40 -38.04 -28.02
C TYR A 81 -5.08 -38.98 -29.01
N ALA A 82 -5.30 -38.51 -30.24
CA ALA A 82 -5.93 -39.26 -31.32
C ALA A 82 -5.27 -38.97 -32.67
N TYR A 83 -5.29 -39.95 -33.58
CA TYR A 83 -4.74 -39.86 -34.94
C TYR A 83 -3.24 -39.51 -35.03
N VAL A 84 -2.49 -39.82 -33.96
CA VAL A 84 -1.03 -39.68 -33.86
C VAL A 84 -0.45 -40.91 -33.15
N THR A 85 0.83 -41.23 -33.38
CA THR A 85 1.49 -42.35 -32.70
C THR A 85 2.28 -41.90 -31.46
N GLU A 86 2.40 -42.78 -30.47
CA GLU A 86 3.08 -42.51 -29.20
C GLU A 86 4.54 -42.06 -29.33
N ASP A 87 5.26 -42.60 -30.32
CA ASP A 87 6.67 -42.27 -30.56
C ASP A 87 6.88 -40.95 -31.34
N SER A 88 5.79 -40.34 -31.81
CA SER A 88 5.85 -39.14 -32.65
C SER A 88 5.52 -37.85 -31.92
N LEU A 89 5.18 -37.93 -30.62
CA LEU A 89 4.69 -36.80 -29.85
C LEU A 89 5.78 -35.74 -29.63
N LYS A 90 5.44 -34.48 -29.87
CA LYS A 90 6.30 -33.31 -29.64
C LYS A 90 5.52 -32.17 -29.01
N ALA A 91 6.17 -31.42 -28.14
CA ALA A 91 5.64 -30.20 -27.55
C ALA A 91 6.59 -29.03 -27.84
N LYS A 92 6.04 -27.88 -28.18
CA LYS A 92 6.80 -26.64 -28.39
C LYS A 92 6.10 -25.50 -27.66
N VAL A 93 6.85 -24.72 -26.90
CA VAL A 93 6.38 -23.49 -26.25
C VAL A 93 7.03 -22.29 -26.94
N GLU A 94 6.23 -21.34 -27.39
CA GLU A 94 6.66 -20.14 -28.10
C GLU A 94 6.12 -18.90 -27.36
N GLN A 95 6.96 -17.88 -27.17
CA GLN A 95 6.51 -16.61 -26.60
C GLN A 95 5.68 -15.83 -27.63
N LEU A 96 4.60 -15.19 -27.19
CA LEU A 96 3.82 -14.26 -27.99
C LEU A 96 4.15 -12.82 -27.61
N SER A 97 4.37 -12.00 -28.63
CA SER A 97 4.61 -10.56 -28.49
C SER A 97 3.51 -9.77 -29.18
N SER A 98 3.08 -8.68 -28.58
CA SER A 98 2.07 -7.79 -29.17
C SER A 98 2.67 -6.98 -30.32
N LYS A 99 1.98 -6.94 -31.46
CA LYS A 99 2.28 -6.12 -32.62
C LYS A 99 1.09 -5.21 -32.90
N THR A 100 1.32 -3.90 -32.88
CA THR A 100 0.27 -2.92 -33.22
C THR A 100 0.00 -2.94 -34.72
N LEU A 101 -1.27 -3.02 -35.10
CA LEU A 101 -1.69 -2.98 -36.49
C LEU A 101 -1.88 -1.54 -36.99
N GLN A 102 -1.62 -1.30 -38.29
CA GLN A 102 -1.95 -0.02 -38.92
C GLN A 102 -3.47 0.14 -38.95
N GLY A 103 -3.99 1.16 -38.26
CA GLY A 103 -5.44 1.39 -38.10
C GLY A 103 -5.99 1.21 -36.68
N GLY A 104 -5.14 0.82 -35.72
CA GLY A 104 -5.55 0.54 -34.34
C GLY A 104 -5.91 -0.93 -34.14
N GLY A 105 -5.54 -1.49 -32.98
CA GLY A 105 -5.66 -2.92 -32.67
C GLY A 105 -4.30 -3.61 -32.46
N ILE A 106 -4.34 -4.81 -31.88
CA ILE A 106 -3.15 -5.60 -31.52
C ILE A 106 -3.27 -6.97 -32.22
N GLU A 107 -2.16 -7.49 -32.71
CA GLU A 107 -1.98 -8.88 -33.14
C GLU A 107 -0.91 -9.52 -32.24
N TRP A 108 -1.15 -10.72 -31.74
CA TRP A 108 -0.13 -11.47 -31.01
C TRP A 108 0.66 -12.34 -31.98
N VAL A 109 1.96 -12.10 -32.09
CA VAL A 109 2.83 -12.83 -33.01
C VAL A 109 3.81 -13.71 -32.26
N THR A 110 4.06 -14.92 -32.77
CA THR A 110 5.09 -15.81 -32.23
C THR A 110 6.46 -15.22 -32.49
N ASP A 111 7.28 -15.15 -31.45
CA ASP A 111 8.68 -14.82 -31.60
C ASP A 111 9.46 -16.06 -32.05
N SER A 112 9.94 -16.05 -33.30
CA SER A 112 10.70 -17.15 -33.88
C SER A 112 12.03 -17.47 -33.17
N SER A 113 12.53 -16.56 -32.33
CA SER A 113 13.77 -16.72 -31.57
C SER A 113 13.54 -17.15 -30.10
N HIS A 114 12.33 -16.97 -29.57
CA HIS A 114 11.97 -17.34 -28.20
C HIS A 114 11.03 -18.54 -28.18
N PHE A 115 11.62 -19.73 -28.38
CA PHE A 115 10.92 -21.00 -28.22
C PHE A 115 11.71 -22.00 -27.39
N LYS A 116 11.00 -22.95 -26.79
CA LYS A 116 11.55 -24.10 -26.05
C LYS A 116 10.82 -25.35 -26.48
N ASP A 117 11.57 -26.40 -26.80
CA ASP A 117 10.99 -27.72 -26.97
C ASP A 117 10.67 -28.33 -25.59
N GLY A 118 9.53 -28.98 -25.51
CA GLY A 118 9.01 -29.62 -24.31
C GLY A 118 9.02 -31.14 -24.43
N ASN A 119 9.09 -31.82 -23.28
CA ASN A 119 8.97 -33.27 -23.25
C ASN A 119 7.49 -33.68 -23.18
N ILE A 120 7.05 -34.51 -24.10
CA ILE A 120 5.73 -35.14 -24.11
C ILE A 120 5.90 -36.64 -24.35
N THR A 121 5.23 -37.43 -23.54
CA THR A 121 5.31 -38.89 -23.59
C THR A 121 3.92 -39.49 -23.45
N LYS A 122 3.76 -40.75 -23.85
CA LYS A 122 2.59 -41.54 -23.48
C LYS A 122 2.58 -41.73 -21.96
N ASP A 123 1.41 -41.50 -21.36
CA ASP A 123 1.17 -41.82 -19.96
C ASP A 123 0.86 -43.32 -19.85
N SER A 124 1.82 -44.07 -19.29
CA SER A 124 1.74 -45.53 -19.12
C SER A 124 0.86 -45.98 -17.96
N SER A 125 0.26 -45.04 -17.20
CA SER A 125 -0.64 -45.36 -16.08
C SER A 125 -2.02 -45.88 -16.52
N SER A 126 -2.32 -45.85 -17.83
CA SER A 126 -3.59 -46.31 -18.40
C SER A 126 -3.39 -47.04 -19.72
N SER A 127 -4.30 -47.96 -20.05
CA SER A 127 -4.37 -48.58 -21.39
C SER A 127 -4.96 -47.66 -22.45
N ALA A 128 -5.51 -46.51 -22.07
CA ALA A 128 -6.01 -45.50 -22.99
C ALA A 128 -4.83 -44.72 -23.64
N GLN A 129 -5.10 -44.10 -24.80
CA GLN A 129 -4.14 -43.21 -25.49
C GLN A 129 -4.00 -41.88 -24.73
N LYS A 130 -3.37 -41.90 -23.54
CA LYS A 130 -3.11 -40.73 -22.72
C LYS A 130 -1.70 -40.18 -22.95
N PHE A 131 -1.54 -38.86 -22.92
CA PHE A 131 -0.24 -38.20 -22.96
C PHE A 131 0.03 -37.42 -21.66
N LYS A 132 1.31 -37.18 -21.41
CA LYS A 132 1.81 -36.28 -20.37
C LYS A 132 2.95 -35.43 -20.91
N ALA A 133 2.70 -34.13 -21.06
CA ALA A 133 3.70 -33.13 -21.33
C ALA A 133 4.20 -32.55 -20.01
N THR A 134 5.46 -32.79 -19.64
CA THR A 134 5.96 -32.53 -18.28
C THR A 134 6.90 -31.33 -18.26
N ASN A 135 6.73 -30.44 -17.29
CA ASN A 135 7.60 -29.30 -17.03
C ASN A 135 7.86 -28.42 -18.27
N LEU A 136 6.82 -28.14 -19.06
CA LEU A 136 6.89 -27.20 -20.18
C LEU A 136 7.27 -25.83 -19.64
N SER A 137 8.44 -25.32 -20.03
CA SER A 137 8.93 -24.04 -19.54
C SER A 137 8.25 -22.88 -20.28
N LEU A 138 7.57 -22.02 -19.52
CA LEU A 138 6.88 -20.83 -20.02
C LEU A 138 7.83 -19.63 -20.07
N PHE A 139 7.56 -18.72 -20.98
CA PHE A 139 8.12 -17.38 -21.02
C PHE A 139 7.19 -16.40 -20.29
N PRO A 140 7.71 -15.29 -19.74
CA PRO A 140 6.86 -14.22 -19.20
C PRO A 140 5.81 -13.75 -20.22
N GLY A 141 4.56 -13.58 -19.78
CA GLY A 141 3.47 -13.12 -20.64
C GLY A 141 2.75 -14.25 -21.38
N PHE A 142 2.18 -13.95 -22.55
CA PHE A 142 1.42 -14.92 -23.33
C PHE A 142 2.36 -15.93 -24.01
N ASN A 143 1.99 -17.20 -23.93
CA ASN A 143 2.68 -18.33 -24.52
C ASN A 143 1.73 -19.08 -25.43
N LYS A 144 2.26 -19.54 -26.56
CA LYS A 144 1.62 -20.49 -27.46
C LYS A 144 2.26 -21.86 -27.25
N ILE A 145 1.47 -22.84 -26.85
CA ILE A 145 1.89 -24.23 -26.69
C ILE A 145 1.35 -25.03 -27.87
N THR A 146 2.23 -25.56 -28.70
CA THR A 146 1.85 -26.46 -29.80
C THR A 146 2.17 -27.89 -29.41
N LEU A 147 1.14 -28.74 -29.35
CA LEU A 147 1.31 -30.19 -29.23
C LEU A 147 1.14 -30.79 -30.61
N SER A 148 2.04 -31.69 -31.01
CA SER A 148 2.02 -32.30 -32.34
C SER A 148 2.42 -33.76 -32.32
N GLY A 149 1.98 -34.51 -33.33
CA GLY A 149 2.35 -35.90 -33.55
C GLY A 149 2.10 -36.28 -35.01
N SER A 150 2.54 -37.47 -35.41
CA SER A 150 2.41 -37.96 -36.78
C SER A 150 1.82 -39.36 -36.83
N GLN A 151 1.02 -39.62 -37.86
CA GLN A 151 0.58 -40.96 -38.23
C GLN A 151 0.60 -41.07 -39.75
N ASN A 152 1.21 -42.13 -40.28
CA ASN A 152 1.34 -42.38 -41.72
C ASN A 152 1.97 -41.20 -42.49
N GLY A 153 2.95 -40.53 -41.88
CA GLY A 153 3.65 -39.39 -42.49
C GLY A 153 2.87 -38.07 -42.47
N ILE A 154 1.67 -38.03 -41.89
CA ILE A 154 0.86 -36.82 -41.76
C ILE A 154 1.04 -36.26 -40.34
N THR A 155 1.55 -35.04 -40.22
CA THR A 155 1.67 -34.34 -38.93
C THR A 155 0.36 -33.65 -38.57
N ARG A 156 -0.10 -33.86 -37.35
CA ARG A 156 -1.28 -33.22 -36.75
C ARG A 156 -0.86 -32.44 -35.51
N SER A 157 -1.51 -31.31 -35.27
CA SER A 157 -1.19 -30.44 -34.14
C SER A 157 -2.40 -29.70 -33.62
N ASP A 158 -2.40 -29.43 -32.31
CA ASP A 158 -3.29 -28.47 -31.66
C ASP A 158 -2.47 -27.41 -30.94
N VAL A 159 -3.06 -26.23 -30.80
CA VAL A 159 -2.46 -25.06 -30.16
C VAL A 159 -3.25 -24.70 -28.91
N PHE A 160 -2.56 -24.31 -27.85
CA PHE A 160 -3.13 -23.84 -26.59
C PHE A 160 -2.45 -22.54 -26.18
N TYR A 161 -3.16 -21.66 -25.47
CA TYR A 161 -2.63 -20.36 -25.05
C TYR A 161 -2.61 -20.23 -23.53
N VAL A 162 -1.46 -19.82 -23.01
CA VAL A 162 -1.22 -19.70 -21.57
C VAL A 162 -0.62 -18.33 -21.27
N LEU A 163 -1.18 -17.59 -20.33
CA LEU A 163 -0.53 -16.42 -19.75
C LEU A 163 0.27 -16.86 -18.52
N PHE A 164 1.60 -16.75 -18.58
CA PHE A 164 2.42 -16.80 -17.38
C PHE A 164 2.44 -15.42 -16.74
N ASP A 165 1.66 -15.28 -15.68
CA ASP A 165 1.55 -14.05 -14.90
C ASP A 165 2.66 -14.02 -13.83
N GLN A 166 3.60 -13.07 -13.98
CA GLN A 166 4.78 -12.97 -13.13
C GLN A 166 4.55 -12.15 -11.87
N VAL A 167 3.29 -11.88 -11.48
CA VAL A 167 3.00 -11.13 -10.25
C VAL A 167 3.76 -11.77 -9.07
N PRO A 168 4.59 -10.99 -8.36
CA PRO A 168 5.34 -11.48 -7.22
C PRO A 168 4.39 -11.82 -6.06
N TYR A 169 4.69 -12.89 -5.32
CA TYR A 169 3.88 -13.26 -4.16
C TYR A 169 4.71 -13.91 -3.04
N VAL A 170 4.19 -13.84 -1.81
CA VAL A 170 4.71 -14.58 -0.65
C VAL A 170 4.04 -15.94 -0.57
N GLN A 171 4.85 -16.99 -0.48
CA GLN A 171 4.37 -18.35 -0.20
C GLN A 171 4.42 -18.67 1.29
N ASN A 172 5.48 -18.24 1.99
CA ASN A 172 5.67 -18.50 3.40
C ASN A 172 6.41 -17.34 4.06
N LEU A 173 6.14 -17.11 5.34
CA LEU A 173 6.77 -16.08 6.13
C LEU A 173 6.87 -16.52 7.59
N LYS A 174 8.07 -16.42 8.17
CA LYS A 174 8.32 -16.72 9.57
C LYS A 174 9.27 -15.72 10.19
N LEU A 175 9.03 -15.43 11.47
CA LEU A 175 9.87 -14.62 12.32
C LEU A 175 10.85 -15.51 13.08
N LEU A 176 12.11 -15.07 13.11
CA LEU A 176 13.23 -15.72 13.77
C LEU A 176 13.76 -14.82 14.89
N GLY A 177 14.41 -15.44 15.88
CA GLY A 177 15.09 -14.73 16.97
C GLY A 177 14.28 -14.62 18.27
N SER A 178 13.04 -15.12 18.31
CA SER A 178 12.28 -15.29 19.56
C SER A 178 12.85 -16.45 20.39
N SER A 179 12.75 -16.38 21.72
CA SER A 179 13.07 -17.53 22.57
C SER A 179 12.07 -18.69 22.43
N LEU A 180 10.90 -18.42 21.84
CA LEU A 180 9.87 -19.40 21.54
C LEU A 180 10.19 -20.22 20.28
N GLY A 181 11.28 -19.88 19.56
CA GLY A 181 11.68 -20.53 18.31
C GLY A 181 11.17 -19.79 17.07
N GLU A 182 10.84 -20.55 16.03
CA GLU A 182 10.33 -20.01 14.78
C GLU A 182 8.83 -19.72 14.88
N ILE A 183 8.41 -18.52 14.50
CA ILE A 183 7.01 -18.08 14.58
C ILE A 183 6.48 -17.85 13.16
N TYR A 184 5.50 -18.63 12.72
CA TYR A 184 4.88 -18.47 11.41
C TYR A 184 3.96 -17.24 11.38
N LEU A 185 4.12 -16.40 10.36
CA LEU A 185 3.36 -15.17 10.18
C LEU A 185 2.22 -15.38 9.18
N ASN A 186 1.23 -16.13 9.60
CA ASN A 186 0.04 -16.35 8.79
C ASN A 186 -0.82 -15.07 8.73
N GLU A 187 -1.60 -14.94 7.67
CA GLU A 187 -2.52 -13.83 7.53
C GLU A 187 -3.68 -13.98 8.53
N GLY A 188 -4.08 -12.88 9.17
CA GLY A 188 -5.16 -12.86 10.16
C GLY A 188 -4.79 -13.46 11.53
N THR A 189 -3.56 -13.92 11.75
CA THR A 189 -3.12 -14.44 13.06
C THR A 189 -2.42 -13.38 13.89
N GLN A 190 -2.76 -13.29 15.17
CA GLN A 190 -2.02 -12.51 16.16
C GLN A 190 -0.83 -13.31 16.64
N VAL A 191 0.37 -12.75 16.51
CA VAL A 191 1.61 -13.39 16.97
C VAL A 191 2.37 -12.48 17.91
N VAL A 192 3.16 -13.09 18.80
CA VAL A 192 3.94 -12.38 19.82
C VAL A 192 5.40 -12.79 19.73
N SER A 193 6.29 -11.80 19.67
CA SER A 193 7.71 -11.95 19.90
C SER A 193 8.06 -11.49 21.32
N ASP A 194 8.91 -12.25 22.00
CA ASP A 194 9.49 -11.91 23.30
C ASP A 194 10.84 -11.18 23.19
N LYS A 195 11.29 -10.90 21.96
CA LYS A 195 12.55 -10.20 21.67
C LYS A 195 12.32 -8.96 20.83
N GLN A 196 13.06 -7.91 21.16
CA GLN A 196 13.03 -6.64 20.43
C GLN A 196 13.66 -6.76 19.04
N SER A 197 14.78 -7.49 18.95
CA SER A 197 15.49 -7.69 17.68
C SER A 197 15.12 -9.03 17.10
N VAL A 198 14.55 -9.02 15.90
CA VAL A 198 14.05 -10.21 15.18
C VAL A 198 14.51 -10.18 13.73
N THR A 199 14.47 -11.32 13.06
CA THR A 199 14.74 -11.42 11.62
C THR A 199 13.56 -12.09 10.93
N LEU A 200 13.26 -11.67 9.72
CA LEU A 200 12.23 -12.26 8.89
C LEU A 200 12.86 -13.22 7.88
N GLN A 201 12.31 -14.42 7.78
CA GLN A 201 12.60 -15.36 6.72
C GLN A 201 11.33 -15.64 5.94
N GLY A 202 11.40 -15.63 4.61
CA GLY A 202 10.26 -16.04 3.80
C GLY A 202 10.65 -16.73 2.51
N ASP A 203 9.64 -17.29 1.85
CA ASP A 203 9.72 -17.88 0.52
C ASP A 203 8.82 -17.04 -0.40
N VAL A 204 9.41 -16.39 -1.40
CA VAL A 204 8.70 -15.59 -2.41
C VAL A 204 8.86 -16.21 -3.80
N LYS A 205 7.92 -15.91 -4.69
CA LYS A 205 7.94 -16.35 -6.09
C LYS A 205 7.82 -15.16 -7.01
N ASN A 206 8.38 -15.32 -8.21
CA ASN A 206 8.44 -14.30 -9.25
C ASN A 206 8.98 -12.95 -8.75
N ALA A 207 9.98 -12.98 -7.86
CA ALA A 207 10.56 -11.80 -7.24
C ALA A 207 12.04 -11.66 -7.60
N THR A 208 12.48 -10.43 -7.80
CA THR A 208 13.89 -10.05 -7.95
C THR A 208 14.39 -9.20 -6.79
N ASP A 209 13.49 -8.58 -6.03
CA ASP A 209 13.80 -7.73 -4.88
C ASP A 209 12.75 -7.90 -3.77
N VAL A 210 13.21 -7.87 -2.51
CA VAL A 210 12.35 -7.91 -1.32
C VAL A 210 12.87 -6.87 -0.34
N THR A 211 11.98 -6.00 0.14
CA THR A 211 12.27 -5.07 1.23
C THR A 211 11.31 -5.28 2.40
N VAL A 212 11.78 -5.01 3.61
CA VAL A 212 11.01 -5.15 4.85
C VAL A 212 11.14 -3.89 5.68
N ALA A 213 10.02 -3.36 6.16
CA ALA A 213 9.94 -2.23 7.08
C ALA A 213 9.17 -2.62 8.35
N VAL A 214 9.51 -1.98 9.47
CA VAL A 214 8.76 -2.10 10.73
C VAL A 214 8.05 -0.77 10.98
N ASN A 215 6.73 -0.80 11.11
CA ASN A 215 5.89 0.39 11.23
C ASN A 215 6.17 1.36 10.06
N SER A 216 6.48 2.62 10.36
CA SER A 216 6.85 3.64 9.38
C SER A 216 8.37 3.81 9.21
N ASP A 217 9.18 2.86 9.70
CA ASP A 217 10.63 2.92 9.56
C ASP A 217 11.04 2.68 8.08
N THR A 218 12.25 3.10 7.70
CA THR A 218 12.73 2.97 6.32
C THR A 218 12.81 1.50 5.89
N PRO A 219 12.30 1.14 4.68
CA PRO A 219 12.42 -0.21 4.16
C PRO A 219 13.88 -0.67 4.03
N LEU A 220 14.16 -1.86 4.54
CA LEU A 220 15.47 -2.49 4.48
C LEU A 220 15.49 -3.57 3.39
N VAL A 221 16.50 -3.53 2.53
CA VAL A 221 16.71 -4.55 1.49
C VAL A 221 17.04 -5.88 2.13
N SER A 222 16.32 -6.92 1.73
CA SER A 222 16.55 -8.29 2.17
C SER A 222 17.47 -9.03 1.21
N THR A 223 18.20 -10.01 1.72
CA THR A 223 18.93 -10.94 0.86
C THR A 223 17.93 -11.89 0.21
N LEU A 224 17.98 -12.05 -1.11
CA LEU A 224 17.10 -12.96 -1.87
C LEU A 224 17.95 -14.00 -2.60
N THR A 225 17.65 -15.28 -2.38
CA THR A 225 18.31 -16.39 -3.05
C THR A 225 17.62 -16.72 -4.37
N GLN A 226 18.32 -17.42 -5.27
CA GLN A 226 17.76 -17.88 -6.55
C GLN A 226 16.53 -18.82 -6.39
N THR A 227 16.39 -19.47 -5.22
CA THR A 227 15.25 -20.34 -4.92
C THR A 227 13.99 -19.58 -4.48
N GLY A 228 14.11 -18.26 -4.29
CA GLY A 228 13.04 -17.41 -3.74
C GLY A 228 13.05 -17.30 -2.21
N LYS A 229 13.97 -17.95 -1.50
CA LYS A 229 14.16 -17.72 -0.06
C LYS A 229 14.76 -16.34 0.16
N PHE A 230 14.20 -15.57 1.10
CA PHE A 230 14.77 -14.31 1.54
C PHE A 230 14.99 -14.24 3.04
N PHE A 231 15.95 -13.41 3.45
CA PHE A 231 16.24 -13.07 4.85
C PHE A 231 16.38 -11.56 5.01
N SER A 232 15.60 -10.99 5.91
CA SER A 232 15.73 -9.57 6.27
C SER A 232 16.98 -9.31 7.11
N PRO A 233 17.46 -8.07 7.16
CA PRO A 233 18.32 -7.62 8.25
C PRO A 233 17.62 -7.73 9.61
N ALA A 234 18.36 -7.47 10.69
CA ALA A 234 17.79 -7.38 12.03
C ALA A 234 16.76 -6.23 12.09
N LEU A 235 15.53 -6.58 12.41
CA LEU A 235 14.40 -5.68 12.58
C LEU A 235 14.25 -5.35 14.06
N LYS A 236 14.03 -4.08 14.38
CA LYS A 236 13.87 -3.61 15.77
C LYS A 236 12.40 -3.29 16.03
N LEU A 237 11.73 -4.16 16.77
CA LEU A 237 10.34 -3.97 17.18
C LEU A 237 10.24 -2.88 18.27
N LYS A 238 9.13 -2.14 18.24
CA LYS A 238 8.72 -1.23 19.31
C LYS A 238 7.77 -1.98 20.23
N THR A 239 7.77 -1.68 21.53
CA THR A 239 6.89 -2.36 22.48
C THR A 239 5.43 -2.22 22.05
N GLY A 240 4.65 -3.31 22.15
CA GLY A 240 3.27 -3.35 21.67
C GLY A 240 3.15 -3.87 20.23
N LEU A 241 2.10 -3.43 19.51
CA LEU A 241 1.82 -3.88 18.14
C LEU A 241 2.78 -3.26 17.13
N ASN A 242 3.35 -4.07 16.26
CA ASN A 242 4.17 -3.64 15.14
C ASN A 242 3.59 -4.14 13.82
N THR A 243 3.56 -3.27 12.82
CA THR A 243 3.19 -3.64 11.46
C THR A 243 4.44 -3.87 10.63
N LEU A 244 4.73 -5.11 10.27
CA LEU A 244 5.77 -5.46 9.32
C LEU A 244 5.23 -5.27 7.91
N THR A 245 5.87 -4.43 7.10
CA THR A 245 5.52 -4.22 5.69
C THR A 245 6.57 -4.89 4.82
N ILE A 246 6.16 -5.85 4.00
CA ILE A 246 7.03 -6.61 3.10
C ILE A 246 6.66 -6.24 1.67
N ALA A 247 7.55 -5.54 0.97
CA ALA A 247 7.38 -5.19 -0.43
C ALA A 247 8.23 -6.13 -1.29
N ILE A 248 7.61 -6.73 -2.30
CA ILE A 248 8.20 -7.74 -3.17
C ILE A 248 8.02 -7.24 -4.58
N LYS A 249 9.13 -7.19 -5.30
CA LYS A 249 9.15 -6.60 -6.63
C LYS A 249 9.74 -7.57 -7.63
N ASN A 250 9.25 -7.47 -8.85
CA ASN A 250 9.94 -7.92 -10.04
C ASN A 250 10.25 -6.68 -10.91
N GLY A 251 10.71 -6.85 -12.15
CA GLY A 251 11.05 -5.73 -13.02
C GLY A 251 9.88 -4.78 -13.36
N SER A 252 8.64 -5.27 -13.39
CA SER A 252 7.43 -4.53 -13.82
C SER A 252 6.38 -4.34 -12.73
N ASP A 253 6.38 -5.20 -11.72
CA ASP A 253 5.30 -5.35 -10.74
C ASP A 253 5.86 -5.27 -9.32
N SER A 254 5.01 -4.79 -8.41
CA SER A 254 5.28 -4.72 -6.98
C SER A 254 4.04 -5.14 -6.21
N VAL A 255 4.22 -6.01 -5.23
CA VAL A 255 3.18 -6.40 -4.26
C VAL A 255 3.68 -6.07 -2.87
N SER A 256 2.82 -5.47 -2.04
CA SER A 256 3.11 -5.19 -0.64
C SER A 256 2.15 -5.99 0.23
N VAL A 257 2.69 -6.71 1.21
CA VAL A 257 1.90 -7.43 2.21
C VAL A 257 2.29 -6.97 3.61
N THR A 258 1.33 -6.97 4.53
CA THR A 258 1.55 -6.58 5.92
C THR A 258 1.35 -7.76 6.86
N ARG A 259 2.10 -7.77 7.98
CA ARG A 259 1.91 -8.69 9.10
C ARG A 259 1.99 -7.94 10.41
N GLU A 260 1.15 -8.32 11.35
CA GLU A 260 1.10 -7.73 12.68
C GLU A 260 1.83 -8.63 13.68
N VAL A 261 2.76 -8.05 14.43
CA VAL A 261 3.53 -8.75 15.46
C VAL A 261 3.54 -7.92 16.72
N TYR A 262 3.09 -8.48 17.83
CA TYR A 262 3.28 -7.87 19.14
C TYR A 262 4.70 -8.13 19.62
N TYR A 263 5.40 -7.09 20.08
CA TYR A 263 6.58 -7.26 20.92
C TYR A 263 6.18 -7.16 22.38
N TYR A 264 6.31 -8.29 23.08
CA TYR A 264 6.05 -8.39 24.51
C TYR A 264 7.30 -8.06 25.33
N ASP A 265 7.21 -6.97 26.08
CA ASP A 265 8.14 -6.64 27.16
C ASP A 265 7.39 -6.74 28.50
N LYS A 266 7.80 -7.68 29.34
CA LYS A 266 7.20 -7.89 30.66
C LYS A 266 7.23 -6.65 31.56
N LYS A 267 8.19 -5.74 31.36
CA LYS A 267 8.28 -4.47 32.12
C LYS A 267 7.40 -3.37 31.54
N SER A 268 6.95 -3.53 30.30
CA SER A 268 6.09 -2.58 29.60
C SER A 268 5.03 -3.33 28.78
N PRO A 269 4.02 -3.92 29.43
CA PRO A 269 2.99 -4.72 28.76
C PRO A 269 1.96 -3.86 28.00
N PHE A 270 2.15 -2.54 27.92
CA PHE A 270 1.17 -1.62 27.37
C PHE A 270 1.23 -1.58 25.84
N VAL A 271 0.09 -1.88 25.20
CA VAL A 271 -0.09 -1.93 23.75
C VAL A 271 -0.74 -0.65 23.23
N THR A 272 -1.80 -0.19 23.90
CA THR A 272 -2.45 1.11 23.64
C THR A 272 -2.85 1.76 24.95
N LEU A 273 -2.84 3.10 24.98
CA LEU A 273 -3.24 3.91 26.12
C LEU A 273 -3.98 5.14 25.58
N ASP A 274 -5.30 5.05 25.51
CA ASP A 274 -6.14 6.09 24.91
C ASP A 274 -7.03 6.72 25.97
N MET A 275 -6.91 8.02 26.15
CA MET A 275 -7.77 8.78 27.04
C MET A 275 -8.85 9.49 26.25
N ASN A 276 -10.11 9.21 26.59
CA ASN A 276 -11.23 10.01 26.12
C ASN A 276 -11.54 11.12 27.12
N TYR A 277 -11.55 12.36 26.66
CA TYR A 277 -11.97 13.52 27.43
C TYR A 277 -12.90 14.40 26.60
N ASN A 278 -14.12 14.64 27.10
CA ASN A 278 -15.18 15.39 26.41
C ASN A 278 -15.43 14.92 24.96
N GLY A 279 -15.41 13.60 24.73
CA GLY A 279 -15.66 13.00 23.42
C GLY A 279 -14.49 13.10 22.44
N LYS A 280 -13.29 13.49 22.89
CA LYS A 280 -12.05 13.48 22.12
C LYS A 280 -11.11 12.40 22.65
N ASP A 281 -10.49 11.65 21.75
CA ASP A 281 -9.50 10.63 22.10
C ASP A 281 -8.07 11.19 22.00
N TYR A 282 -7.26 10.86 23.00
CA TYR A 282 -5.88 11.27 23.14
C TYR A 282 -5.00 10.03 23.38
N ASN A 283 -4.10 9.72 22.44
CA ASN A 283 -3.11 8.67 22.64
C ASN A 283 -2.02 9.14 23.61
N LEU A 284 -1.84 8.39 24.70
CA LEU A 284 -0.88 8.63 25.78
C LEU A 284 0.33 7.69 25.72
N LEU A 285 0.32 6.68 24.83
CA LEU A 285 1.45 5.76 24.69
C LEU A 285 2.56 6.41 23.87
N ASN A 286 3.73 6.60 24.50
CA ASN A 286 4.91 7.23 23.89
C ASN A 286 4.62 8.63 23.31
N ASN A 287 3.61 9.33 23.85
CA ASN A 287 3.17 10.63 23.38
C ASN A 287 2.81 11.52 24.58
N THR A 288 2.82 12.84 24.38
CA THR A 288 2.40 13.82 25.38
C THR A 288 1.43 14.81 24.74
N PRO A 289 0.14 14.45 24.62
CA PRO A 289 -0.84 15.30 23.97
C PRO A 289 -1.18 16.53 24.82
N THR A 290 -1.72 17.55 24.16
CA THR A 290 -2.30 18.73 24.81
C THR A 290 -3.82 18.62 24.78
N VAL A 291 -4.42 18.64 25.96
CA VAL A 291 -5.86 18.53 26.21
C VAL A 291 -6.39 19.91 26.53
N THR A 292 -7.37 20.38 25.76
CA THR A 292 -8.03 21.67 25.99
C THR A 292 -9.55 21.52 26.05
N ASP A 293 -10.21 22.44 26.74
CA ASP A 293 -11.67 22.51 26.87
C ASP A 293 -12.17 23.94 27.03
N ASN A 294 -13.48 24.11 27.18
CA ASN A 294 -14.11 25.42 27.33
C ASN A 294 -14.04 26.00 28.77
N GLY A 295 -13.15 25.50 29.62
CA GLY A 295 -12.86 26.07 30.94
C GLY A 295 -13.84 25.68 32.05
N GLN A 296 -14.21 24.40 32.15
CA GLN A 296 -15.04 23.98 33.29
C GLN A 296 -14.21 23.95 34.59
N ASN A 297 -14.55 24.85 35.52
CA ASN A 297 -14.00 24.95 36.88
C ASN A 297 -14.44 23.78 37.79
N GLY A 298 -14.24 22.54 37.36
CA GLY A 298 -14.54 21.32 38.10
C GLY A 298 -13.30 20.49 38.42
N SER A 299 -13.50 19.31 39.01
CA SER A 299 -12.50 18.24 39.02
C SER A 299 -12.55 17.55 37.65
N PRO A 300 -11.60 17.83 36.73
CA PRO A 300 -11.68 17.27 35.39
C PRO A 300 -11.43 15.77 35.48
N ALA A 301 -12.21 14.98 34.73
CA ALA A 301 -12.01 13.54 34.65
C ALA A 301 -12.24 13.05 33.23
N GLY A 302 -11.28 12.27 32.73
CA GLY A 302 -11.41 11.52 31.48
C GLY A 302 -11.80 10.07 31.74
N THR A 303 -11.91 9.30 30.67
CA THR A 303 -11.93 7.82 30.74
C THR A 303 -10.69 7.30 30.03
N LEU A 304 -10.05 6.27 30.56
CA LEU A 304 -8.86 5.67 29.97
C LEU A 304 -9.18 4.28 29.47
N THR A 305 -8.93 4.01 28.19
CA THR A 305 -8.93 2.67 27.63
C THR A 305 -7.49 2.22 27.46
N ALA A 306 -7.12 1.14 28.12
CA ALA A 306 -5.79 0.56 28.05
C ALA A 306 -5.89 -0.85 27.47
N ARG A 307 -5.01 -1.15 26.52
CA ARG A 307 -4.80 -2.51 26.02
C ARG A 307 -3.45 -3.00 26.48
N VAL A 308 -3.41 -4.16 27.13
CA VAL A 308 -2.20 -4.74 27.70
C VAL A 308 -2.02 -6.18 27.24
N LEU A 309 -0.77 -6.56 26.99
CA LEU A 309 -0.34 -7.92 26.66
C LEU A 309 0.37 -8.52 27.86
N LEU A 310 -0.10 -9.67 28.34
CA LEU A 310 0.32 -10.31 29.58
C LEU A 310 0.73 -11.76 29.31
N ASP A 311 1.62 -12.34 30.11
CA ASP A 311 1.83 -13.79 30.19
C ASP A 311 0.50 -14.47 30.56
N ASP A 312 0.09 -15.53 29.85
CA ASP A 312 -1.12 -16.26 30.21
C ASP A 312 -0.92 -17.09 31.49
N THR A 313 -1.90 -17.06 32.40
CA THR A 313 -1.89 -17.87 33.64
C THR A 313 -3.05 -18.84 33.75
N GLY A 314 -3.87 -18.94 32.70
CA GLY A 314 -5.13 -19.70 32.69
C GLY A 314 -6.29 -19.03 33.44
N LYS A 315 -6.08 -17.88 34.10
CA LYS A 315 -7.13 -17.13 34.83
C LYS A 315 -7.63 -15.95 34.02
N SER A 316 -8.88 -15.54 34.21
CA SER A 316 -9.36 -14.30 33.59
C SER A 316 -8.68 -13.06 34.22
N PHE A 317 -8.58 -11.96 33.48
CA PHE A 317 -8.09 -10.70 34.06
C PHE A 317 -9.05 -10.15 35.12
N LYS A 318 -10.35 -10.43 35.00
CA LYS A 318 -11.33 -10.05 36.02
C LYS A 318 -11.04 -10.71 37.38
N ASP A 319 -10.58 -11.96 37.39
CA ASP A 319 -10.37 -12.73 38.61
C ASP A 319 -8.98 -12.55 39.22
N ALA A 320 -7.96 -12.30 38.39
CA ALA A 320 -6.55 -12.27 38.80
C ALA A 320 -5.82 -10.96 38.47
N GLY A 321 -6.48 -10.04 37.75
CA GLY A 321 -5.94 -8.73 37.38
C GLY A 321 -6.22 -7.67 38.44
N THR A 322 -5.35 -6.67 38.50
CA THR A 322 -5.55 -5.47 39.31
C THR A 322 -5.02 -4.26 38.55
N VAL A 323 -5.82 -3.20 38.54
CA VAL A 323 -5.43 -1.90 37.97
C VAL A 323 -5.14 -0.94 39.13
N LEU A 324 -4.06 -0.18 39.01
CA LEU A 324 -3.66 0.85 39.96
C LEU A 324 -3.56 2.20 39.27
N ILE A 325 -3.99 3.25 39.96
CA ILE A 325 -3.76 4.65 39.58
C ILE A 325 -2.98 5.30 40.73
N ASP A 326 -1.82 5.88 40.45
CA ASP A 326 -0.91 6.47 41.44
C ASP A 326 -0.60 5.52 42.61
N ASN A 327 -0.35 4.25 42.27
CA ASN A 327 -0.10 3.12 43.17
C ASN A 327 -1.29 2.77 44.09
N GLN A 328 -2.48 3.32 43.86
CA GLN A 328 -3.71 2.95 44.57
C GLN A 328 -4.53 1.98 43.72
N LYS A 329 -4.94 0.85 44.32
CA LYS A 329 -5.85 -0.09 43.66
C LYS A 329 -7.20 0.57 43.41
N ILE A 330 -7.68 0.51 42.17
CA ILE A 330 -9.01 1.01 41.81
C ILE A 330 -9.97 -0.16 41.57
N THR A 331 -11.25 0.07 41.86
CA THR A 331 -12.35 -0.87 41.54
C THR A 331 -13.24 -0.37 40.42
N ASP A 332 -13.16 0.91 40.08
CA ASP A 332 -13.96 1.55 39.03
C ASP A 332 -13.30 1.39 37.64
N TYR A 333 -13.23 0.15 37.20
CA TYR A 333 -12.82 -0.20 35.83
C TYR A 333 -13.66 -1.36 35.31
N SER A 334 -13.69 -1.52 34.00
CA SER A 334 -14.36 -2.62 33.32
C SER A 334 -13.41 -3.29 32.33
N VAL A 335 -13.47 -4.63 32.23
CA VAL A 335 -12.80 -5.36 31.16
C VAL A 335 -13.74 -5.34 29.96
N LEU A 336 -13.27 -4.79 28.84
CA LEU A 336 -14.04 -4.67 27.60
C LEU A 336 -13.83 -5.90 26.71
N GLU A 337 -12.57 -6.30 26.55
CA GLU A 337 -12.19 -7.44 25.71
C GLU A 337 -11.05 -8.21 26.37
N GLU A 338 -11.03 -9.53 26.16
CA GLU A 338 -10.00 -10.41 26.66
C GLU A 338 -9.84 -11.60 25.71
N ALA A 339 -8.61 -11.85 25.26
CA ALA A 339 -8.30 -12.95 24.35
C ALA A 339 -6.99 -13.62 24.75
N ALA A 340 -6.94 -14.95 24.66
CA ALA A 340 -5.71 -15.71 24.81
C ALA A 340 -5.02 -15.84 23.44
N ILE A 341 -3.72 -15.62 23.40
CA ILE A 341 -2.89 -15.77 22.20
C ILE A 341 -2.05 -17.03 22.36
N PRO A 342 -2.17 -18.01 21.45
CA PRO A 342 -1.37 -19.22 21.51
C PRO A 342 0.11 -18.93 21.25
N GLY A 343 0.98 -19.78 21.78
CA GLY A 343 2.38 -19.83 21.40
C GLY A 343 2.58 -20.37 19.97
N PRO A 344 3.83 -20.62 19.56
CA PRO A 344 4.14 -21.11 18.21
C PRO A 344 3.53 -22.47 17.86
N ASP A 345 3.09 -23.25 18.85
CA ASP A 345 2.38 -24.52 18.63
C ASP A 345 0.94 -24.33 18.12
N GLY A 346 0.43 -23.09 18.13
CA GLY A 346 -0.92 -22.73 17.70
C GLY A 346 -2.03 -23.23 18.62
N VAL A 347 -1.70 -23.82 19.78
CA VAL A 347 -2.65 -24.50 20.67
C VAL A 347 -2.54 -24.01 22.11
N THR A 348 -1.34 -23.95 22.67
CA THR A 348 -1.14 -23.62 24.08
C THR A 348 -1.16 -22.11 24.27
N PRO A 349 -2.09 -21.53 25.06
CA PRO A 349 -2.05 -20.11 25.39
C PRO A 349 -0.73 -19.72 26.04
N ALA A 350 -0.01 -18.79 25.42
CA ALA A 350 1.24 -18.26 25.96
C ALA A 350 1.03 -16.84 26.51
N TYR A 351 0.17 -16.06 25.86
CA TYR A 351 -0.11 -14.69 26.22
C TYR A 351 -1.61 -14.42 26.32
N ARG A 352 -1.96 -13.30 26.93
CA ARG A 352 -3.31 -12.80 27.09
C ARG A 352 -3.35 -11.32 26.79
N LEU A 353 -4.20 -10.95 25.85
CA LEU A 353 -4.44 -9.57 25.46
C LEU A 353 -5.72 -9.09 26.13
N VAL A 354 -5.61 -8.04 26.93
CA VAL A 354 -6.72 -7.51 27.72
C VAL A 354 -6.92 -6.04 27.37
N THR A 355 -8.15 -5.69 27.03
CA THR A 355 -8.59 -4.29 26.90
C THR A 355 -9.46 -3.97 28.10
N PHE A 356 -9.08 -3.00 28.91
CA PHE A 356 -9.87 -2.52 30.03
C PHE A 356 -10.06 -1.00 29.97
N LYS A 357 -11.16 -0.54 30.57
CA LYS A 357 -11.52 0.87 30.68
C LYS A 357 -11.56 1.29 32.14
N VAL A 358 -10.77 2.29 32.50
CA VAL A 358 -10.92 3.05 33.75
C VAL A 358 -12.01 4.09 33.51
N ASN A 359 -13.09 4.02 34.30
CA ASN A 359 -14.28 4.82 34.05
C ASN A 359 -14.11 6.29 34.47
N SER A 360 -13.18 6.56 35.39
CA SER A 360 -12.84 7.92 35.81
C SER A 360 -11.33 8.03 36.05
N LEU A 361 -10.66 8.79 35.20
CA LEU A 361 -9.26 9.20 35.34
C LEU A 361 -9.25 10.67 35.73
N ALA A 362 -9.10 10.96 37.02
CA ALA A 362 -9.12 12.32 37.55
C ALA A 362 -7.84 13.09 37.18
N PHE A 363 -7.99 14.37 36.82
CA PHE A 363 -6.88 15.27 36.55
C PHE A 363 -6.63 16.16 37.76
N ALA A 364 -5.38 16.58 37.96
CA ALA A 364 -5.04 17.57 38.98
C ALA A 364 -5.46 18.98 38.53
N ALA A 365 -6.48 19.56 39.17
CA ALA A 365 -6.92 20.92 38.84
C ALA A 365 -5.79 21.96 39.04
N GLY A 366 -5.70 22.92 38.12
CA GLY A 366 -4.68 23.99 38.15
C GLY A 366 -3.25 23.54 37.81
N VAL A 367 -3.04 22.26 37.48
CA VAL A 367 -1.74 21.74 37.04
C VAL A 367 -1.75 21.59 35.52
N GLN A 368 -0.85 22.27 34.82
CA GLN A 368 -0.76 22.12 33.36
C GLN A 368 -0.13 20.78 32.96
N ALA A 369 1.02 20.42 33.53
CA ALA A 369 1.69 19.16 33.24
C ALA A 369 1.10 18.03 34.09
N GLN A 370 0.19 17.27 33.51
CA GLN A 370 -0.42 16.10 34.15
C GLN A 370 0.52 14.90 34.04
N LYS A 371 0.69 14.21 35.16
CA LYS A 371 1.44 12.96 35.25
C LYS A 371 0.69 12.01 36.18
N ILE A 372 0.13 10.95 35.62
CA ILE A 372 -0.63 9.94 36.36
C ILE A 372 0.01 8.59 36.14
N LYS A 373 0.29 7.83 37.20
CA LYS A 373 0.92 6.52 37.07
C LYS A 373 -0.14 5.42 36.92
N LEU A 374 -0.18 4.77 35.77
CA LEU A 374 -0.99 3.57 35.54
C LEU A 374 -0.17 2.34 35.93
N GLY A 375 -0.68 1.54 36.86
CA GLY A 375 -0.13 0.23 37.22
C GLY A 375 -1.07 -0.90 36.80
N VAL A 376 -0.50 -2.00 36.34
CA VAL A 376 -1.22 -3.25 36.04
C VAL A 376 -0.47 -4.40 36.68
N SER A 377 -1.19 -5.18 37.48
CA SER A 377 -0.71 -6.45 38.02
C SER A 377 -1.62 -7.58 37.58
N TYR A 378 -1.05 -8.76 37.38
CA TYR A 378 -1.78 -9.96 36.98
C TYR A 378 -1.16 -11.21 37.62
N ASP A 379 -1.98 -11.92 38.40
CA ASP A 379 -1.70 -13.20 39.07
C ASP A 379 -0.35 -13.24 39.84
N ASN A 380 0.10 -12.12 40.39
CA ASN A 380 1.41 -11.95 41.06
C ASN A 380 2.63 -12.30 40.19
N LYS A 381 2.45 -12.50 38.88
CA LYS A 381 3.55 -12.79 37.94
C LYS A 381 3.98 -11.57 37.14
N ILE A 382 3.09 -10.60 37.03
CA ILE A 382 3.31 -9.34 36.33
C ILE A 382 2.98 -8.21 37.29
N ASP A 383 3.89 -7.26 37.35
CA ASP A 383 3.70 -5.96 37.99
C ASP A 383 4.45 -4.96 37.12
N ALA A 384 3.69 -4.11 36.45
CA ALA A 384 4.23 -3.13 35.52
C ALA A 384 3.49 -1.80 35.68
N ALA A 385 4.21 -0.71 35.45
CA ALA A 385 3.62 0.61 35.51
C ALA A 385 4.19 1.52 34.43
N THR A 386 3.38 2.46 33.99
CA THR A 386 3.77 3.51 33.04
C THR A 386 3.20 4.85 33.49
N ASP A 387 3.90 5.92 33.12
CA ASP A 387 3.43 7.27 33.33
C ASP A 387 2.54 7.69 32.15
N LEU A 388 1.32 8.11 32.46
CA LEU A 388 0.41 8.81 31.57
C LEU A 388 0.74 10.30 31.65
N ILE A 389 1.26 10.88 30.58
CA ILE A 389 1.72 12.28 30.57
C ILE A 389 0.95 13.05 29.51
N PHE A 390 0.36 14.17 29.89
CA PHE A 390 -0.33 15.08 28.98
C PHE A 390 -0.32 16.50 29.55
N LYS A 391 -0.55 17.50 28.68
CA LYS A 391 -0.77 18.88 29.11
C LYS A 391 -2.27 19.13 29.22
N TYR A 392 -2.76 19.68 30.32
CA TYR A 392 -4.14 20.09 30.49
C TYR A 392 -4.23 21.62 30.55
N LEU A 393 -4.87 22.22 29.55
CA LEU A 393 -5.00 23.65 29.36
C LEU A 393 -6.50 24.01 29.28
N PRO A 394 -7.18 24.09 30.43
CA PRO A 394 -8.61 24.40 30.46
C PRO A 394 -8.88 25.83 30.00
N GLY A 395 -9.94 26.01 29.22
CA GLY A 395 -10.35 27.31 28.69
C GLY A 395 -9.56 27.78 27.46
N GLU A 396 -8.55 27.02 27.04
CA GLU A 396 -7.76 27.34 25.86
C GLU A 396 -8.29 26.62 24.61
N VAL A 397 -7.90 27.11 23.42
CA VAL A 397 -8.21 26.47 22.14
C VAL A 397 -6.95 25.83 21.58
N GLY A 398 -7.00 24.52 21.33
CA GLY A 398 -5.93 23.76 20.70
C GLY A 398 -6.12 23.60 19.19
N ILE A 399 -5.00 23.40 18.48
CA ILE A 399 -5.00 23.03 17.05
C ILE A 399 -4.84 21.51 16.98
N LEU A 400 -5.80 20.82 16.34
CA LEU A 400 -5.75 19.37 16.12
C LEU A 400 -4.94 19.02 14.89
N ASN A 401 -5.12 19.79 13.82
CA ASN A 401 -4.52 19.50 12.53
C ASN A 401 -4.40 20.76 11.68
N MET A 402 -3.43 20.78 10.78
CA MET A 402 -3.26 21.81 9.76
C MET A 402 -2.96 21.17 8.41
N LYS A 403 -3.62 21.67 7.36
CA LYS A 403 -3.48 21.16 5.99
C LYS A 403 -3.10 22.29 5.05
N TYR A 404 -2.20 22.01 4.10
CA TYR A 404 -1.88 22.88 2.99
C TYR A 404 -2.98 22.76 1.91
N LEU A 405 -3.49 23.91 1.47
CA LEU A 405 -4.49 24.00 0.41
C LEU A 405 -3.81 24.37 -0.92
N LYS A 406 -3.31 23.35 -1.63
CA LYS A 406 -2.56 23.54 -2.87
C LYS A 406 -3.47 24.05 -3.98
N GLY A 407 -3.08 25.18 -4.59
CA GLY A 407 -3.82 25.84 -5.66
C GLY A 407 -5.12 26.54 -5.23
N TYR A 408 -5.38 26.65 -3.92
CA TYR A 408 -6.58 27.30 -3.41
C TYR A 408 -6.66 28.78 -3.80
N GLN A 409 -7.87 29.21 -4.14
CA GLN A 409 -8.23 30.61 -4.34
C GLN A 409 -9.37 30.95 -3.38
N GLU A 410 -9.38 32.17 -2.87
CA GLU A 410 -10.37 32.64 -1.90
C GLU A 410 -11.81 32.50 -2.43
N GLY A 411 -12.69 31.91 -1.62
CA GLY A 411 -14.08 31.61 -1.98
C GLY A 411 -14.30 30.22 -2.59
N ASN A 412 -13.25 29.50 -2.99
CA ASN A 412 -13.40 28.13 -3.49
C ASN A 412 -13.90 27.19 -2.38
N LYS A 413 -14.60 26.13 -2.79
CA LYS A 413 -14.95 25.03 -1.86
C LYS A 413 -13.73 24.17 -1.59
N LEU A 414 -13.67 23.56 -0.41
CA LEU A 414 -12.61 22.60 -0.08
C LEU A 414 -12.66 21.37 -0.98
N ALA A 415 -13.87 20.95 -1.39
CA ALA A 415 -14.05 19.82 -2.31
C ALA A 415 -13.37 20.02 -3.68
N ASP A 416 -13.18 21.28 -4.10
CA ASP A 416 -12.58 21.65 -5.39
C ASP A 416 -11.07 21.95 -5.25
N THR A 417 -10.48 21.69 -4.08
CA THR A 417 -9.12 22.09 -3.73
C THR A 417 -8.29 20.88 -3.33
N SER A 418 -7.01 20.85 -3.71
CA SER A 418 -6.09 19.82 -3.24
C SER A 418 -5.69 20.07 -1.78
N VAL A 419 -6.08 19.15 -0.90
CA VAL A 419 -5.88 19.25 0.55
C VAL A 419 -4.80 18.26 0.99
N LEU A 420 -3.62 18.79 1.34
CA LEU A 420 -2.44 18.00 1.71
C LEU A 420 -2.07 18.23 3.18
N PRO A 421 -1.40 17.30 3.87
CA PRO A 421 -0.82 17.58 5.19
C PRO A 421 0.10 18.80 5.15
N LEU A 422 0.09 19.65 6.18
CA LEU A 422 1.02 20.79 6.22
C LEU A 422 2.45 20.38 6.62
N ASP A 423 2.57 19.49 7.61
CA ASP A 423 3.88 19.01 8.08
C ASP A 423 4.57 18.12 7.05
N GLY A 424 5.83 18.41 6.76
CA GLY A 424 6.65 17.74 5.76
C GLY A 424 6.43 18.20 4.32
N THR A 425 5.56 19.20 4.08
CA THR A 425 5.25 19.65 2.72
C THR A 425 6.33 20.56 2.14
N GLU A 426 6.58 20.40 0.84
CA GLU A 426 7.33 21.34 0.00
C GLU A 426 6.36 22.29 -0.72
N LEU A 427 6.46 23.58 -0.41
CA LEU A 427 5.63 24.64 -0.97
C LEU A 427 6.12 25.06 -2.35
N GLU A 428 5.19 25.49 -3.19
CA GLU A 428 5.47 26.02 -4.53
C GLU A 428 5.69 27.54 -4.54
N ALA A 429 5.24 28.24 -3.50
CA ALA A 429 5.31 29.69 -3.38
C ALA A 429 5.48 30.12 -1.92
N ASP A 430 6.00 31.34 -1.73
CA ASP A 430 6.15 31.99 -0.42
C ASP A 430 4.81 32.38 0.22
N THR A 431 3.73 32.35 -0.56
CA THR A 431 2.37 32.71 -0.19
C THR A 431 1.44 31.54 -0.44
N PHE A 432 0.73 31.11 0.59
CA PHE A 432 -0.11 29.92 0.51
C PHE A 432 -1.25 29.95 1.54
N TYR A 433 -2.18 29.02 1.39
CA TYR A 433 -3.34 28.88 2.28
C TYR A 433 -3.26 27.61 3.10
N VAL A 434 -3.67 27.71 4.36
CA VAL A 434 -3.75 26.60 5.30
C VAL A 434 -5.14 26.46 5.86
N LEU A 435 -5.64 25.23 5.92
CA LEU A 435 -6.83 24.86 6.68
C LEU A 435 -6.42 24.50 8.09
N VAL A 436 -6.95 25.21 9.08
CA VAL A 436 -6.72 24.96 10.50
C VAL A 436 -7.95 24.28 11.07
N GLN A 437 -7.74 23.13 11.69
CA GLN A 437 -8.76 22.41 12.43
C GLN A 437 -8.45 22.54 13.92
N ALA A 438 -9.30 23.27 14.63
CA ALA A 438 -9.22 23.44 16.07
C ALA A 438 -9.98 22.34 16.80
N ASP A 439 -9.71 22.20 18.09
CA ASP A 439 -10.39 21.23 18.94
C ASP A 439 -11.68 21.80 19.56
N GLN A 440 -11.83 23.12 19.57
CA GLN A 440 -13.04 23.88 19.88
C GLN A 440 -13.64 24.56 18.65
N LYS A 441 -14.87 25.05 18.78
CA LYS A 441 -15.52 25.87 17.75
C LYS A 441 -14.72 27.17 17.57
N ILE A 442 -14.43 27.51 16.31
CA ILE A 442 -13.71 28.75 15.94
C ILE A 442 -14.46 29.56 14.88
N LYS A 443 -15.45 28.96 14.22
CA LYS A 443 -16.33 29.62 13.25
C LYS A 443 -17.47 30.33 13.98
N GLY A 444 -17.62 31.64 13.75
CA GLY A 444 -18.71 32.44 14.31
C GLY A 444 -18.64 32.63 15.83
N VAL A 445 -17.42 32.57 16.40
CA VAL A 445 -17.17 32.86 17.83
C VAL A 445 -16.78 34.34 17.97
N THR A 446 -17.24 34.98 19.06
CA THR A 446 -16.94 36.39 19.37
C THR A 446 -16.36 36.50 20.79
N PRO A 447 -15.16 37.08 20.99
CA PRO A 447 -14.23 37.51 19.95
C PRO A 447 -13.69 36.32 19.13
N GLU A 448 -13.31 36.60 17.89
CA GLU A 448 -12.82 35.57 16.99
C GLU A 448 -11.38 35.15 17.37
N PRO A 449 -11.08 33.84 17.49
CA PRO A 449 -9.73 33.38 17.80
C PRO A 449 -8.71 33.82 16.74
N VAL A 450 -7.68 34.55 17.20
CA VAL A 450 -6.59 35.03 16.34
C VAL A 450 -5.46 34.01 16.35
N LEU A 451 -5.10 33.52 15.16
CA LEU A 451 -4.01 32.57 14.96
C LEU A 451 -2.72 33.33 14.69
N ASN A 452 -1.63 32.93 15.34
CA ASN A 452 -0.28 33.39 15.06
C ASN A 452 0.57 32.25 14.52
N ALA A 453 1.66 32.64 13.86
CA ALA A 453 2.68 31.74 13.37
C ALA A 453 4.07 32.33 13.60
N GLU A 454 4.99 31.48 14.04
CA GLU A 454 6.36 31.85 14.40
C GLU A 454 7.35 30.84 13.85
N TYR A 455 8.49 31.30 13.35
CA TYR A 455 9.63 30.44 13.04
C TYR A 455 10.34 30.03 14.33
N LEU A 456 10.76 28.77 14.41
CA LEU A 456 11.59 28.27 15.50
C LEU A 456 13.08 28.29 15.12
N PRO A 457 14.00 28.66 16.04
CA PRO A 457 13.75 28.96 17.45
C PRO A 457 13.18 30.37 17.72
N VAL A 458 13.42 31.35 16.84
CA VAL A 458 12.90 32.71 16.95
C VAL A 458 12.65 33.29 15.56
N GLY A 459 11.46 33.84 15.31
CA GLY A 459 11.11 34.59 14.11
C GLY A 459 9.60 34.71 13.95
N THR A 460 9.12 35.75 13.26
CA THR A 460 7.69 35.97 13.03
C THR A 460 7.30 35.55 11.62
N LEU A 461 6.14 34.91 11.46
CA LEU A 461 5.57 34.59 10.15
C LEU A 461 4.23 35.32 9.99
N ASN A 462 4.04 35.99 8.85
CA ASN A 462 2.78 36.67 8.58
C ASN A 462 1.70 35.65 8.28
N ILE A 463 0.64 35.69 9.09
CA ILE A 463 -0.56 34.89 8.90
C ILE A 463 -1.79 35.75 9.15
N SER A 464 -2.80 35.59 8.31
CA SER A 464 -4.08 36.27 8.46
C SER A 464 -5.23 35.32 8.15
N LYS A 465 -6.35 35.49 8.85
CA LYS A 465 -7.55 34.71 8.54
C LYS A 465 -8.14 35.20 7.21
N VAL A 466 -8.54 34.28 6.35
CA VAL A 466 -9.30 34.65 5.14
C VAL A 466 -10.63 35.29 5.57
N SER A 467 -11.02 36.38 4.91
CA SER A 467 -12.23 37.13 5.30
C SER A 467 -13.48 36.24 5.32
N GLN A 468 -14.43 36.51 6.22
CA GLN A 468 -15.60 35.65 6.43
C GLN A 468 -16.42 35.41 5.15
N GLY A 469 -16.52 36.40 4.26
CA GLY A 469 -17.22 36.28 2.97
C GLY A 469 -16.47 35.46 1.91
N SER A 470 -15.18 35.18 2.14
CA SER A 470 -14.28 34.45 1.25
C SER A 470 -13.82 33.09 1.83
N GLN A 471 -14.31 32.72 3.01
CA GLN A 471 -14.10 31.39 3.57
C GLN A 471 -14.89 30.35 2.75
N PRO A 472 -14.38 29.12 2.57
CA PRO A 472 -15.13 28.06 1.91
C PRO A 472 -16.48 27.82 2.59
N SER A 473 -17.53 27.73 1.79
CA SER A 473 -18.91 27.53 2.29
C SER A 473 -19.11 26.20 3.03
N ASP A 474 -18.24 25.22 2.77
CA ASP A 474 -18.27 23.84 3.24
C ASP A 474 -17.41 23.58 4.50
N LEU A 475 -16.87 24.62 5.15
CA LEU A 475 -16.12 24.49 6.41
C LEU A 475 -16.98 24.04 7.59
N ALA A 476 -16.44 23.10 8.39
CA ALA A 476 -17.01 22.75 9.69
C ALA A 476 -16.84 23.87 10.73
N ASP A 477 -17.60 23.80 11.83
CA ASP A 477 -17.60 24.81 12.90
C ASP A 477 -16.24 24.99 13.61
N LYS A 478 -15.38 23.97 13.54
CA LYS A 478 -14.04 23.96 14.14
C LYS A 478 -12.92 24.24 13.13
N GLU A 479 -13.28 24.71 11.95
CA GLU A 479 -12.34 24.89 10.85
C GLU A 479 -12.34 26.34 10.35
N ALA A 480 -11.17 26.78 9.89
CA ALA A 480 -11.00 28.07 9.22
C ALA A 480 -9.77 28.04 8.30
N VAL A 481 -9.85 28.78 7.20
CA VAL A 481 -8.73 28.99 6.28
C VAL A 481 -7.96 30.25 6.64
N TYR A 482 -6.64 30.15 6.65
CA TYR A 482 -5.70 31.24 6.89
C TYR A 482 -4.75 31.36 5.69
N LYS A 483 -4.33 32.59 5.40
CA LYS A 483 -3.33 32.92 4.39
C LYS A 483 -2.01 33.20 5.09
N VAL A 484 -0.96 32.52 4.65
CA VAL A 484 0.42 32.76 5.04
C VAL A 484 1.11 33.53 3.91
N THR A 485 1.90 34.55 4.24
CA THR A 485 2.63 35.36 3.25
C THR A 485 4.09 35.56 3.66
N GLY A 486 4.98 35.68 2.67
CA GLY A 486 6.40 35.94 2.89
C GLY A 486 7.11 34.78 3.61
N PHE A 487 6.77 33.54 3.25
CA PHE A 487 7.42 32.36 3.81
C PHE A 487 8.88 32.27 3.36
N SER A 488 9.79 32.05 4.30
CA SER A 488 11.23 32.06 4.04
C SER A 488 11.67 30.80 3.29
N ASN A 489 12.57 30.97 2.31
CA ASN A 489 13.22 29.84 1.64
C ASN A 489 13.96 28.96 2.67
N GLY A 490 13.93 27.66 2.41
CA GLY A 490 14.64 26.63 3.14
C GLY A 490 13.67 25.65 3.81
N LYS A 491 14.23 24.78 4.63
CA LYS A 491 13.44 23.96 5.55
C LYS A 491 13.27 24.73 6.85
N GLN A 492 12.03 25.13 7.12
CA GLN A 492 11.67 25.92 8.28
C GLN A 492 10.83 25.07 9.23
N GLN A 493 11.04 25.28 10.53
CA GLN A 493 10.13 24.78 11.56
C GLN A 493 9.24 25.93 12.02
N VAL A 494 7.93 25.75 11.96
CA VAL A 494 6.94 26.79 12.27
C VAL A 494 6.02 26.32 13.39
N ARG A 495 5.79 27.19 14.36
CA ARG A 495 4.83 27.00 15.45
C ARG A 495 3.61 27.87 15.21
N PHE A 496 2.43 27.25 15.28
CA PHE A 496 1.13 27.90 15.23
C PHE A 496 0.46 27.82 16.60
N HIS A 497 -0.20 28.90 17.02
CA HIS A 497 -1.00 28.93 18.24
C HIS A 497 -2.03 30.05 18.17
N PHE A 498 -3.11 29.94 18.96
CA PHE A 498 -4.04 31.06 19.14
C PHE A 498 -3.48 32.04 20.18
N ASN A 499 -3.80 33.34 20.06
CA ASN A 499 -3.28 34.40 20.96
C ASN A 499 -3.51 34.09 22.45
N ASP A 500 -4.71 33.65 22.80
CA ASP A 500 -5.11 33.37 24.19
C ASP A 500 -4.86 31.91 24.58
N SER A 501 -3.96 31.22 23.86
CA SER A 501 -3.67 29.80 24.03
C SER A 501 -2.16 29.57 24.11
N SER A 502 -1.74 28.85 25.14
CA SER A 502 -0.41 28.27 25.28
C SER A 502 -0.30 26.90 24.58
N ALA A 503 -1.42 26.35 24.08
CA ALA A 503 -1.42 25.20 23.18
C ALA A 503 -0.88 25.59 21.81
N TYR A 504 0.13 24.86 21.34
CA TYR A 504 0.76 25.11 20.04
C TYR A 504 0.86 23.85 19.18
N TYR A 505 0.93 24.06 17.87
CA TYR A 505 1.11 23.04 16.85
C TYR A 505 2.35 23.37 16.02
N THR A 506 3.31 22.45 15.96
CA THR A 506 4.59 22.67 15.26
C THR A 506 4.69 21.77 14.05
N VAL A 507 5.14 22.35 12.94
CA VAL A 507 5.31 21.66 11.65
C VAL A 507 6.65 22.03 11.03
N ASN A 508 7.14 21.17 10.14
CA ASN A 508 8.30 21.43 9.30
C ASN A 508 7.81 21.63 7.86
N ILE A 509 8.15 22.76 7.26
CA ILE A 509 7.73 23.12 5.91
C ILE A 509 8.97 23.48 5.11
N ALA A 510 9.07 22.98 3.89
CA ALA A 510 10.13 23.36 2.95
C ALA A 510 9.59 24.33 1.90
N TYR A 511 10.37 25.35 1.56
CA TYR A 511 10.11 26.19 0.39
C TYR A 511 11.43 26.41 -0.33
N ALA A 512 11.52 26.02 -1.61
CA ALA A 512 12.72 26.23 -2.40
C ALA A 512 12.39 27.18 -3.56
N THR A 513 13.01 28.36 -3.57
CA THR A 513 12.94 29.24 -4.73
C THR A 513 13.80 28.63 -5.84
N LYS A 514 13.17 28.18 -6.93
CA LYS A 514 13.85 27.60 -8.09
C LYS A 514 14.27 28.69 -9.06
N ASN A 515 15.18 29.56 -8.63
CA ASN A 515 15.59 30.69 -9.46
C ASN A 515 16.65 30.19 -10.46
N TYR A 516 16.29 30.06 -11.73
CA TYR A 516 17.24 29.67 -12.77
C TYR A 516 16.97 30.41 -14.08
N ILE A 517 18.03 30.58 -14.86
CA ILE A 517 17.94 31.12 -16.21
C ILE A 517 17.71 29.92 -17.13
N TYR A 518 16.56 29.89 -17.79
CA TYR A 518 16.27 28.89 -18.80
C TYR A 518 16.76 29.42 -20.16
N VAL A 519 17.57 28.63 -20.86
CA VAL A 519 17.98 28.91 -22.23
C VAL A 519 17.45 27.77 -23.10
N GLU A 520 16.51 28.08 -23.99
CA GLU A 520 15.77 27.09 -24.78
C GLU A 520 16.65 26.42 -25.83
N ASN A 521 17.61 27.16 -26.38
CA ASN A 521 18.26 26.79 -27.63
C ASN A 521 19.79 26.70 -27.55
N LEU A 522 20.35 26.68 -26.34
CA LEU A 522 21.75 26.34 -26.07
C LEU A 522 21.85 25.36 -24.91
N TYR A 523 22.72 24.36 -25.07
CA TYR A 523 23.08 23.42 -24.01
C TYR A 523 24.57 23.47 -23.71
N ASP A 524 24.94 23.18 -22.47
CA ASP A 524 26.35 23.06 -22.10
C ASP A 524 27.03 21.93 -22.89
N GLY A 525 28.24 22.19 -23.36
CA GLY A 525 29.00 21.28 -24.23
C GLY A 525 28.53 21.18 -25.69
N GLN A 526 27.54 21.97 -26.11
CA GLN A 526 27.06 21.96 -27.50
C GLN A 526 28.11 22.52 -28.47
N THR A 527 28.35 21.80 -29.57
CA THR A 527 29.25 22.24 -30.65
C THR A 527 28.44 22.81 -31.81
N PHE A 528 28.85 23.99 -32.30
CA PHE A 528 28.30 24.60 -33.51
C PHE A 528 29.31 24.52 -34.64
N GLU A 529 28.95 23.84 -35.73
CA GLU A 529 29.74 23.86 -36.95
C GLU A 529 29.44 25.14 -37.74
N ILE A 530 30.48 25.94 -37.97
CA ILE A 530 30.38 27.18 -38.74
C ILE A 530 31.16 27.01 -40.04
N ASP A 531 30.45 27.14 -41.15
CA ASP A 531 31.04 27.19 -42.48
C ASP A 531 31.63 28.58 -42.74
N SER A 532 32.94 28.70 -42.57
CA SER A 532 33.68 29.96 -42.74
C SER A 532 33.62 30.54 -44.16
N SER A 533 33.09 29.80 -45.15
CA SER A 533 32.92 30.28 -46.52
C SER A 533 31.62 31.08 -46.76
N LYS A 534 30.66 31.03 -45.82
CA LYS A 534 29.31 31.62 -45.98
C LYS A 534 29.09 32.97 -45.30
N GLY A 535 30.14 33.60 -44.77
CA GLY A 535 30.07 34.91 -44.11
C GLY A 535 29.70 34.83 -42.62
N GLU A 536 28.96 35.84 -42.11
CA GLU A 536 28.62 35.92 -40.68
C GLU A 536 27.72 34.76 -40.25
N ALA A 537 28.17 33.95 -39.29
CA ALA A 537 27.28 33.06 -38.55
C ALA A 537 26.37 33.89 -37.62
N THR A 538 25.28 33.32 -37.14
CA THR A 538 24.41 33.98 -36.16
C THR A 538 23.82 32.90 -35.28
N ILE A 539 24.10 32.97 -33.98
CA ILE A 539 23.44 32.15 -32.97
C ILE A 539 22.39 33.04 -32.32
N ARG A 540 21.11 32.74 -32.56
CA ARG A 540 20.02 33.37 -31.81
C ARG A 540 19.99 32.76 -30.42
N LEU A 541 19.75 33.56 -29.39
CA LEU A 541 19.55 33.07 -28.02
C LEU A 541 18.10 33.32 -27.66
N LYS A 542 17.44 32.30 -27.13
CA LYS A 542 16.09 32.42 -26.58
C LYS A 542 16.07 31.79 -25.21
N GLY A 543 15.52 32.51 -24.24
CA GLY A 543 15.50 32.09 -22.86
C GLY A 543 14.66 33.03 -22.01
N GLU A 544 14.48 32.66 -20.75
CA GLU A 544 13.71 33.43 -19.78
C GLU A 544 14.27 33.22 -18.37
N TYR A 545 14.03 34.21 -17.52
CA TYR A 545 14.31 34.10 -16.09
C TYR A 545 13.13 33.40 -15.42
N ARG A 546 13.34 32.22 -14.86
CA ARG A 546 12.30 31.47 -14.15
C ARG A 546 12.42 31.75 -12.65
N ASP A 547 11.27 32.08 -12.05
CA ASP A 547 11.06 32.27 -10.61
C ASP A 547 11.91 33.36 -9.92
N PHE A 548 12.41 34.34 -10.69
CA PHE A 548 13.03 35.55 -10.10
C PHE A 548 11.94 36.57 -9.72
N GLU A 549 11.71 36.77 -8.42
CA GLU A 549 10.66 37.69 -7.92
C GLU A 549 11.00 39.18 -8.10
N ASN A 550 12.30 39.54 -8.17
CA ASN A 550 12.75 40.94 -8.29
C ASN A 550 14.08 41.05 -9.07
N ILE A 551 14.05 41.09 -10.40
CA ILE A 551 15.25 41.30 -11.23
C ILE A 551 15.53 42.80 -11.34
N SER A 552 16.61 43.27 -10.71
CA SER A 552 17.06 44.67 -10.81
C SER A 552 17.98 44.92 -12.01
N ASN A 553 18.73 43.91 -12.45
CA ASN A 553 19.61 43.95 -13.62
C ASN A 553 19.77 42.54 -14.22
N ALA A 554 19.97 42.46 -15.54
CA ALA A 554 20.16 41.25 -16.33
C ALA A 554 21.32 41.48 -17.32
N GLU A 555 22.37 40.67 -17.24
CA GLU A 555 23.60 40.86 -18.04
C GLU A 555 23.96 39.58 -18.82
N LEU A 556 24.31 39.75 -20.10
CA LEU A 556 24.84 38.70 -20.97
C LEU A 556 26.30 38.98 -21.28
N PHE A 557 27.16 37.98 -21.06
CA PHE A 557 28.57 38.02 -21.42
C PHE A 557 28.87 36.96 -22.49
N VAL A 558 29.50 37.37 -23.59
CA VAL A 558 30.07 36.44 -24.59
C VAL A 558 31.56 36.72 -24.70
N ASN A 559 32.40 35.74 -24.38
CA ASN A 559 33.86 35.88 -24.37
C ASN A 559 34.37 37.11 -23.60
N GLY A 560 33.70 37.49 -22.51
CA GLY A 560 34.06 38.64 -21.67
C GLY A 560 33.53 40.00 -22.13
N LEU A 561 32.70 40.06 -23.19
CA LEU A 561 32.06 41.28 -23.68
C LEU A 561 30.59 41.36 -23.27
N THR A 562 30.10 42.54 -22.91
CA THR A 562 28.72 42.79 -22.46
C THR A 562 27.86 43.51 -23.50
N GLY A 563 26.57 43.16 -23.56
CA GLY A 563 25.50 44.02 -24.09
C GLY A 563 25.81 44.76 -25.40
N ASN A 564 26.13 46.06 -25.30
CA ASN A 564 26.33 46.97 -26.44
C ASN A 564 27.64 46.73 -27.22
N ASP A 565 28.61 46.02 -26.64
CA ASP A 565 29.89 45.71 -27.27
C ASP A 565 29.84 44.40 -28.08
N LEU A 566 28.68 43.71 -28.10
CA LEU A 566 28.43 42.49 -28.87
C LEU A 566 28.22 42.74 -30.37
N LYS A 567 28.88 43.74 -30.96
CA LYS A 567 29.05 43.84 -32.43
C LYS A 567 30.27 43.02 -32.84
N LEU A 568 30.15 41.69 -32.78
CA LEU A 568 31.17 40.76 -33.23
C LEU A 568 31.17 40.70 -34.77
N ASN A 569 32.03 41.50 -35.38
CA ASN A 569 32.23 41.49 -36.83
C ASN A 569 33.42 40.57 -37.19
N PRO A 570 33.28 39.55 -38.06
CA PRO A 570 32.08 39.08 -38.74
C PRO A 570 31.78 37.62 -38.35
N SER A 571 30.94 37.35 -37.34
CA SER A 571 30.19 36.07 -37.27
C SER A 571 29.22 35.88 -36.11
N PHE A 572 28.86 36.90 -35.31
CA PHE A 572 27.80 36.69 -34.32
C PHE A 572 26.95 37.94 -34.11
N LYS A 573 25.65 37.81 -34.35
CA LYS A 573 24.61 38.72 -33.86
C LYS A 573 23.71 37.99 -32.88
N VAL A 574 23.45 38.59 -31.72
CA VAL A 574 22.44 38.13 -30.77
C VAL A 574 21.23 39.04 -30.95
N ASP A 575 20.07 38.47 -31.27
CA ASP A 575 18.82 39.20 -31.44
C ASP A 575 17.97 38.99 -30.19
N ASN A 576 17.89 40.02 -29.33
CA ASN A 576 17.10 40.00 -28.11
C ASN A 576 15.66 40.40 -28.45
N THR A 577 14.79 39.41 -28.66
CA THR A 577 13.34 39.64 -28.57
C THR A 577 12.90 39.22 -27.18
N THR A 578 12.22 40.15 -26.49
CA THR A 578 11.74 39.99 -25.11
C THR A 578 10.58 39.02 -25.03
#